data_AF-A0A8X6L8V4-F1
#
_entry.id   AF-A0A8X6L8V4-F1
#
_cell.length_a   1.000
_cell.length_b   1.000
_cell.length_c   1.000
_cell.angle_alpha   90.00
_cell.angle_beta   90.00
_cell.angle_gamma   90.00
#
_symmetry.space_group_name_H-M   'P 1'
#
loop_
_entity.id
_entity.type
_entity.pdbx_description
1 polymer ?
#
loop_
_entity_poly.entity_id
_entity_poly.type
_entity_poly.pdbx_seq_one_letter_code
_entity_poly.pdbx_strand_id
1 'polypeptide(L)'
;REQANLVGQRLKDLNRNYTKLVRSTMTRAQETSDIILKHFPDLPVEDCDLLREGFPIPPDPPAQSREQANLVGQRLKDLNRNYTKLVRSTMTRAQETSDIILKHFPDLPVEDCDLLREGFPIPPDPPAQSWIVPDEVFYKDGSRIDDAFKKHFHRANENQTSDSHEIIVCHANVIRYFICREQANLVGQRLKDLNRNYTKLVRSTMTRAQETSDIILKHFPDLPVEDCDLLREGFPIPPDPPAQSWIVPDEVFYKDGSRIDDAFKKHFHRANENQTSDSHEIIVCHANVIRYFICRLLQFPPEAWLRLSLHHCSISWIIILPSGRVSAYMIGDSGFLPESFLTA
;
A
#
# COMPACT_ATOMS: atom_id res chain seq x y z
N ARG A 1 16.92 -11.63 -29.56
CA ARG A 1 17.78 -12.78 -29.92
C ARG A 1 19.20 -12.59 -29.38
N GLU A 2 19.91 -11.53 -29.75
CA GLU A 2 21.26 -11.23 -29.22
C GLU A 2 21.30 -11.09 -27.68
N GLN A 3 20.33 -10.38 -27.10
CA GLN A 3 20.16 -10.29 -25.65
C GLN A 3 19.98 -11.67 -24.98
N ALA A 4 19.20 -12.58 -25.58
CA ALA A 4 18.99 -13.92 -25.06
C ALA A 4 20.29 -14.75 -25.08
N ASN A 5 21.11 -14.57 -26.11
CA ASN A 5 22.41 -15.21 -26.21
C ASN A 5 23.39 -14.69 -25.13
N LEU A 6 23.41 -13.37 -24.90
CA LEU A 6 24.17 -12.74 -23.81
C LEU A 6 23.73 -13.23 -22.43
N VAL A 7 22.43 -13.42 -22.21
CA VAL A 7 21.88 -13.99 -20.98
C VAL A 7 22.35 -15.43 -20.78
N GLY A 8 22.26 -16.27 -21.82
CA GLY A 8 22.75 -17.65 -21.76
C GLY A 8 24.24 -17.74 -21.42
N GLN A 9 25.07 -16.91 -22.05
CA GLN A 9 26.51 -16.82 -21.75
C GLN A 9 26.76 -16.40 -20.29
N ARG A 10 26.09 -15.35 -19.82
CA ARG A 10 26.25 -14.87 -18.43
C ARG A 10 25.83 -15.92 -17.40
N LEU A 11 24.72 -16.61 -17.64
CA LEU A 11 24.26 -17.68 -16.74
C LEU A 11 25.30 -18.80 -16.66
N LYS A 12 25.97 -19.13 -17.78
CA LYS A 12 27.04 -20.12 -17.84
C LYS A 12 28.27 -19.66 -17.07
N ASP A 13 28.66 -18.39 -17.24
CA ASP A 13 29.81 -17.79 -16.56
C ASP A 13 29.63 -17.73 -15.03
N LEU A 14 28.39 -17.71 -14.53
CA LEU A 14 28.08 -17.76 -13.09
C LEU A 14 28.39 -19.12 -12.44
N ASN A 15 28.64 -20.18 -13.23
CA ASN A 15 29.03 -21.52 -12.77
C ASN A 15 28.16 -22.08 -11.62
N ARG A 16 26.83 -21.88 -11.72
CA ARG A 16 25.84 -22.41 -10.76
C ARG A 16 25.22 -23.70 -11.28
N ASN A 17 24.73 -24.54 -10.37
CA ASN A 17 23.98 -25.74 -10.72
C ASN A 17 22.51 -25.38 -11.01
N TYR A 18 22.16 -25.25 -12.29
CA TYR A 18 20.77 -25.05 -12.72
C TYR A 18 20.12 -26.41 -12.97
N THR A 19 18.95 -26.65 -12.37
CA THR A 19 18.30 -27.97 -12.38
C THR A 19 17.13 -28.08 -13.34
N LYS A 20 16.52 -26.96 -13.73
CA LYS A 20 15.48 -26.87 -14.75
C LYS A 20 15.31 -25.44 -15.28
N LEU A 21 14.78 -25.31 -16.49
CA LEU A 21 14.29 -24.07 -17.07
C LEU A 21 12.77 -24.12 -17.19
N VAL A 22 12.07 -23.26 -16.46
CA VAL A 22 10.62 -23.11 -16.58
C VAL A 22 10.34 -21.93 -17.50
N ARG A 23 9.56 -22.13 -18.56
CA ARG A 23 9.25 -21.09 -19.56
C ARG A 23 7.77 -21.01 -19.88
N SER A 24 7.36 -19.84 -20.32
CA SER A 24 6.00 -19.61 -20.83
C SER A 24 5.75 -20.37 -22.13
N THR A 25 4.53 -20.85 -22.32
CA THR A 25 4.05 -21.46 -23.58
C THR A 25 3.77 -20.43 -24.69
N MET A 26 4.08 -19.13 -24.48
CA MET A 26 4.07 -18.15 -25.57
C MET A 26 5.24 -18.41 -26.54
N THR A 27 4.98 -18.37 -27.84
CA THR A 27 5.99 -18.60 -28.90
C THR A 27 7.25 -17.74 -28.71
N ARG A 28 7.09 -16.45 -28.38
CA ARG A 28 8.22 -15.53 -28.15
C ARG A 28 9.10 -15.95 -26.95
N ALA A 29 8.48 -16.49 -25.90
CA ALA A 29 9.18 -16.96 -24.71
C ALA A 29 9.89 -18.29 -24.96
N GLN A 30 9.28 -19.18 -25.74
CA GLN A 30 9.90 -20.43 -26.21
C GLN A 30 11.13 -20.12 -27.08
N GLU A 31 11.01 -19.25 -28.08
CA GLU A 31 12.13 -18.84 -28.95
C GLU A 31 13.30 -18.22 -28.17
N THR A 32 12.99 -17.42 -27.15
CA THR A 32 14.01 -16.79 -26.29
C THR A 32 14.70 -17.84 -25.42
N SER A 33 13.92 -18.76 -24.85
CA SER A 33 14.43 -19.85 -24.01
C SER A 33 15.28 -20.83 -24.81
N ASP A 34 14.89 -21.15 -26.06
CA ASP A 34 15.66 -22.03 -26.95
C ASP A 34 17.05 -21.45 -27.26
N ILE A 35 17.18 -20.11 -27.34
CA ILE A 35 18.48 -19.46 -27.53
C ILE A 35 19.34 -19.59 -26.26
N ILE A 36 18.74 -19.46 -25.08
CA ILE A 36 19.44 -19.61 -23.79
C ILE A 36 19.86 -21.09 -23.59
N LEU A 37 19.01 -22.05 -23.94
CA LEU A 37 19.24 -23.49 -23.81
C LEU A 37 20.39 -24.00 -24.68
N LYS A 38 20.80 -23.28 -25.72
CA LYS A 38 22.05 -23.59 -26.46
C LYS A 38 23.29 -23.60 -25.57
N HIS A 39 23.25 -22.89 -24.45
CA HIS A 39 24.33 -22.87 -23.45
C HIS A 39 24.19 -23.97 -22.38
N PHE A 40 23.02 -24.63 -22.31
CA PHE A 40 22.65 -25.63 -21.31
C PHE A 40 21.89 -26.80 -21.97
N PRO A 41 22.55 -27.61 -22.81
CA PRO A 41 21.87 -28.60 -23.67
C PRO A 41 21.13 -29.69 -22.89
N ASP A 42 21.57 -30.00 -21.66
CA ASP A 42 21.01 -31.06 -20.82
C ASP A 42 20.02 -30.55 -19.77
N LEU A 43 19.72 -29.24 -19.75
CA LEU A 43 18.84 -28.65 -18.74
C LEU A 43 17.37 -29.00 -19.06
N PRO A 44 16.66 -29.70 -18.15
CA PRO A 44 15.25 -30.04 -18.35
C PRO A 44 14.39 -28.78 -18.53
N VAL A 45 13.42 -28.84 -19.44
CA VAL A 45 12.54 -27.73 -19.76
C VAL A 45 11.11 -28.06 -19.35
N GLU A 46 10.48 -27.13 -18.64
CA GLU A 46 9.08 -27.22 -18.23
C GLU A 46 8.31 -26.04 -18.85
N ASP A 47 7.32 -26.36 -19.69
CA ASP A 47 6.42 -25.38 -20.26
C ASP A 47 5.28 -25.08 -19.26
N CYS A 48 5.05 -23.81 -18.96
CA CYS A 48 4.11 -23.36 -17.93
C CYS A 48 3.17 -22.27 -18.48
N ASP A 49 1.90 -22.62 -18.64
CA ASP A 49 0.85 -21.70 -19.12
C ASP A 49 0.62 -20.50 -18.19
N LEU A 50 0.93 -20.63 -16.89
CA LEU A 50 0.80 -19.56 -15.90
C LEU A 50 1.76 -18.38 -16.18
N LEU A 51 2.77 -18.57 -17.01
CA LEU A 51 3.76 -17.53 -17.38
C LEU A 51 3.39 -16.80 -18.68
N ARG A 52 2.21 -17.03 -19.27
CA ARG A 52 1.76 -16.29 -20.47
C ARG A 52 1.29 -14.88 -20.08
N GLU A 53 1.89 -13.84 -20.68
CA GLU A 53 1.34 -12.48 -20.59
C GLU A 53 0.04 -12.37 -21.41
N GLY A 54 -0.96 -11.69 -20.86
CA GLY A 54 -2.16 -11.28 -21.60
C GLY A 54 -3.25 -12.34 -21.78
N PHE A 55 -3.35 -13.36 -20.92
CA PHE A 55 -4.57 -14.17 -20.91
C PHE A 55 -5.79 -13.30 -20.55
N PRO A 56 -6.92 -13.43 -21.26
CA PRO A 56 -8.20 -13.12 -20.65
C PRO A 56 -8.31 -13.96 -19.38
N ILE A 57 -8.76 -13.33 -18.29
CA ILE A 57 -9.10 -14.03 -17.05
C ILE A 57 -9.97 -15.22 -17.45
N PRO A 58 -9.54 -16.48 -17.26
CA PRO A 58 -10.38 -17.61 -17.58
C PRO A 58 -11.69 -17.47 -16.81
N PRO A 59 -12.83 -17.91 -17.38
CA PRO A 59 -14.12 -17.86 -16.69
C PRO A 59 -14.06 -18.59 -15.34
N ASP A 60 -13.17 -19.57 -15.21
CA ASP A 60 -12.84 -20.26 -13.98
C ASP A 60 -11.56 -19.69 -13.32
N PRO A 61 -11.55 -19.44 -11.99
CA PRO A 61 -10.34 -19.12 -11.25
C PRO A 61 -9.33 -20.26 -11.38
N PRO A 62 -8.02 -19.98 -11.54
CA PRO A 62 -6.98 -21.01 -11.48
C PRO A 62 -7.17 -21.91 -10.25
N ALA A 63 -6.83 -23.20 -10.34
CA ALA A 63 -6.99 -24.14 -9.23
C ALA A 63 -6.40 -23.62 -7.90
N GLN A 64 -5.30 -22.87 -7.97
CA GLN A 64 -4.66 -22.18 -6.83
C GLN A 64 -5.57 -21.12 -6.18
N SER A 65 -6.34 -20.36 -6.97
CA SER A 65 -7.29 -19.37 -6.43
C SER A 65 -8.47 -20.02 -5.71
N ARG A 66 -8.92 -21.20 -6.18
CA ARG A 66 -9.96 -21.97 -5.49
C ARG A 66 -9.45 -22.57 -4.18
N GLU A 67 -8.23 -23.09 -4.18
CA GLU A 67 -7.56 -23.59 -2.98
C GLU A 67 -7.36 -22.47 -1.96
N GLN A 68 -6.92 -21.29 -2.40
CA GLN A 68 -6.80 -20.11 -1.55
C GLN A 68 -8.15 -19.71 -0.91
N ALA A 69 -9.23 -19.66 -1.70
CA ALA A 69 -10.57 -19.39 -1.16
C ALA A 69 -11.01 -20.44 -0.13
N ASN A 70 -10.68 -21.72 -0.35
CA ASN A 70 -10.97 -22.79 0.59
C ASN A 70 -10.17 -22.65 1.90
N LEU A 71 -8.88 -22.31 1.81
CA LEU A 71 -8.03 -22.03 2.97
C LEU A 71 -8.52 -20.82 3.76
N VAL A 72 -9.01 -19.77 3.08
CA VAL A 72 -9.65 -18.62 3.73
C VAL A 72 -10.90 -19.05 4.48
N GLY A 73 -11.77 -19.85 3.86
CA GLY A 73 -12.97 -20.39 4.53
C GLY A 73 -12.62 -21.21 5.77
N GLN A 74 -11.64 -22.11 5.67
CA GLN A 74 -11.15 -22.89 6.81
C GLN A 74 -10.58 -21.99 7.91
N ARG A 75 -9.76 -21.00 7.56
CA ARG A 75 -9.17 -20.07 8.53
C ARG A 75 -10.24 -19.26 9.26
N LEU A 76 -11.24 -18.76 8.54
CA LEU A 76 -12.36 -18.02 9.15
C LEU A 76 -13.09 -18.92 10.16
N LYS A 77 -13.29 -20.20 9.83
CA LYS A 77 -13.92 -21.18 10.73
C LYS A 77 -13.08 -21.42 11.98
N ASP A 78 -11.76 -21.56 11.82
CA ASP A 78 -10.82 -21.77 12.93
C ASP A 78 -10.75 -20.55 13.88
N LEU A 79 -10.99 -19.34 13.38
CA LEU A 79 -11.07 -18.13 14.22
C LEU A 79 -12.29 -18.11 15.14
N ASN A 80 -13.30 -18.96 14.89
CA ASN A 80 -14.48 -19.16 15.72
C ASN A 80 -15.16 -17.85 16.17
N ARG A 81 -15.32 -16.90 15.24
CA ARG A 81 -16.02 -15.63 15.46
C ARG A 81 -17.50 -15.77 15.10
N ASN A 82 -18.34 -14.92 15.69
CA ASN A 82 -19.76 -14.83 15.36
C ASN A 82 -19.95 -14.06 14.03
N TYR A 83 -19.79 -14.76 12.91
CA TYR A 83 -20.07 -14.21 11.59
C TYR A 83 -21.58 -14.11 11.37
N THR A 84 -22.09 -12.91 11.10
CA THR A 84 -23.53 -12.65 11.01
C THR A 84 -24.05 -12.65 9.58
N LYS A 85 -23.19 -12.34 8.60
CA LYS A 85 -23.48 -12.42 7.16
C LYS A 85 -22.20 -12.43 6.32
N LEU A 86 -22.34 -12.87 5.07
CA LEU A 86 -21.38 -12.69 4.00
C LEU A 86 -21.94 -11.71 2.97
N VAL A 87 -21.24 -10.60 2.73
CA VAL A 87 -21.54 -9.65 1.66
C VAL A 87 -20.59 -9.90 0.50
N ARG A 88 -21.11 -10.04 -0.72
CA ARG A 88 -20.27 -10.28 -1.91
C ARG A 88 -20.60 -9.35 -3.05
N SER A 89 -19.59 -9.08 -3.87
CA SER A 89 -19.78 -8.41 -5.15
C SER A 89 -20.60 -9.28 -6.11
N THR A 90 -21.43 -8.64 -6.94
CA THR A 90 -22.21 -9.29 -8.01
C THR A 90 -21.37 -9.75 -9.22
N MET A 91 -20.05 -9.61 -9.17
CA MET A 91 -19.16 -10.14 -10.21
C MET A 91 -18.96 -11.63 -10.00
N THR A 92 -19.05 -12.40 -11.09
CA THR A 92 -18.95 -13.87 -11.10
C THR A 92 -17.79 -14.40 -10.25
N ARG A 93 -16.58 -13.83 -10.42
CA ARG A 93 -15.40 -14.25 -9.65
C ARG A 93 -15.54 -14.11 -8.13
N ALA A 94 -16.23 -13.06 -7.67
CA ALA A 94 -16.48 -12.84 -6.26
C ALA A 94 -17.57 -13.78 -5.74
N GLN A 95 -18.58 -14.07 -6.55
CA GLN A 95 -19.62 -15.06 -6.23
C GLN A 95 -19.03 -16.46 -6.07
N GLU A 96 -18.23 -16.92 -7.04
CA GLU A 96 -17.55 -18.22 -6.98
C GLU A 96 -16.62 -18.36 -5.77
N THR A 97 -15.84 -17.31 -5.47
CA THR A 97 -14.99 -17.27 -4.29
C THR A 97 -15.83 -17.39 -3.01
N SER A 98 -16.95 -16.67 -2.96
CA SER A 98 -17.88 -16.72 -1.82
C SER A 98 -18.51 -18.09 -1.67
N ASP A 99 -18.92 -18.74 -2.76
CA ASP A 99 -19.52 -20.07 -2.74
C ASP A 99 -18.54 -21.11 -2.19
N ILE A 100 -17.24 -20.97 -2.45
CA ILE A 100 -16.20 -21.82 -1.84
C ILE A 100 -16.09 -21.57 -0.34
N ILE A 101 -16.08 -20.31 0.10
CA ILE A 101 -16.02 -19.95 1.53
C ILE A 101 -17.27 -20.46 2.27
N LEU A 102 -18.46 -20.31 1.67
CA LEU A 102 -19.74 -20.71 2.25
C LEU A 102 -19.88 -22.22 2.50
N LYS A 103 -19.07 -23.06 1.84
CA LYS A 103 -18.99 -24.50 2.19
C LYS A 103 -18.59 -24.74 3.65
N HIS A 104 -17.90 -23.78 4.28
CA HIS A 104 -17.53 -23.81 5.69
C HIS A 104 -18.60 -23.19 6.61
N PHE A 105 -19.56 -22.46 6.06
CA PHE A 105 -20.59 -21.68 6.76
C PHE A 105 -21.97 -21.82 6.07
N PRO A 106 -22.59 -23.02 6.08
CA PRO A 106 -23.77 -23.32 5.27
C PRO A 106 -25.00 -22.47 5.62
N ASP A 107 -25.11 -22.04 6.87
CA ASP A 107 -26.26 -21.27 7.37
C ASP A 107 -26.02 -19.74 7.38
N LEU A 108 -24.86 -19.28 6.91
CA LEU A 108 -24.50 -17.87 6.94
C LEU A 108 -25.31 -17.09 5.88
N PRO A 109 -26.10 -16.08 6.25
CA PRO A 109 -26.84 -15.26 5.30
C PRO A 109 -25.92 -14.57 4.28
N VAL A 110 -26.36 -14.50 3.02
CA VAL A 110 -25.59 -13.91 1.93
C VAL A 110 -26.30 -12.66 1.39
N GLU A 111 -25.55 -11.56 1.22
CA GLU A 111 -26.00 -10.31 0.62
C GLU A 111 -25.18 -10.00 -0.65
N ASP A 112 -25.85 -9.89 -1.79
CA ASP A 112 -25.24 -9.42 -3.04
C ASP A 112 -25.21 -7.88 -3.09
N CYS A 113 -24.06 -7.29 -3.46
CA CYS A 113 -23.87 -5.84 -3.45
C CYS A 113 -23.14 -5.34 -4.70
N ASP A 114 -23.86 -4.60 -5.56
CA ASP A 114 -23.30 -3.98 -6.77
C ASP A 114 -22.27 -2.89 -6.47
N LEU A 115 -22.32 -2.28 -5.29
CA LEU A 115 -21.35 -1.25 -4.89
C LEU A 115 -19.93 -1.83 -4.78
N LEU A 116 -19.79 -3.15 -4.52
CA LEU A 116 -18.52 -3.87 -4.37
C LEU A 116 -17.89 -4.38 -5.69
N ARG A 117 -18.50 -4.08 -6.85
CA ARG A 117 -17.96 -4.46 -8.17
C ARG A 117 -16.59 -3.83 -8.41
N GLU A 118 -15.80 -4.46 -9.30
CA GLU A 118 -14.51 -3.91 -9.72
C GLU A 118 -14.67 -2.46 -10.17
N GLY A 119 -13.64 -1.67 -9.94
CA GLY A 119 -13.59 -0.29 -10.38
C GLY A 119 -12.30 0.37 -9.96
N PHE A 120 -12.17 1.62 -10.39
CA PHE A 120 -11.06 2.48 -10.06
C PHE A 120 -11.49 3.46 -8.98
N PRO A 121 -11.13 3.25 -7.70
CA PRO A 121 -11.58 4.11 -6.62
C PRO A 121 -10.90 5.49 -6.64
N ILE A 122 -9.71 5.58 -7.23
CA ILE A 122 -8.90 6.80 -7.36
C ILE A 122 -7.92 6.66 -8.53
N PRO A 123 -7.58 7.75 -9.26
CA PRO A 123 -6.46 7.74 -10.17
C PRO A 123 -5.13 7.55 -9.42
N PRO A 124 -4.12 6.95 -10.07
CA PRO A 124 -2.79 6.81 -9.51
C PRO A 124 -2.19 8.21 -9.36
N ASP A 125 -1.58 8.44 -8.21
CA ASP A 125 -0.75 9.61 -7.94
C ASP A 125 0.61 9.08 -7.47
N PRO A 126 1.75 9.36 -8.14
CA PRO A 126 1.85 10.14 -9.37
C PRO A 126 1.15 9.46 -10.56
N PRO A 127 0.75 10.23 -11.59
CA PRO A 127 0.11 9.68 -12.78
C PRO A 127 0.96 8.57 -13.41
N ALA A 128 0.35 7.41 -13.63
CA ALA A 128 0.98 6.32 -14.37
C ALA A 128 0.77 6.52 -15.88
N GLN A 129 1.81 6.30 -16.70
CA GLN A 129 1.67 6.34 -18.16
C GLN A 129 0.65 5.33 -18.71
N SER A 130 0.44 4.22 -18.00
CA SER A 130 -0.57 3.21 -18.33
C SER A 130 -2.00 3.62 -17.95
N TRP A 131 -2.19 4.78 -17.31
CA TRP A 131 -3.51 5.26 -16.93
C TRP A 131 -4.23 5.90 -18.11
N ILE A 132 -5.12 5.14 -18.74
CA ILE A 132 -5.92 5.56 -19.90
C ILE A 132 -7.43 5.64 -19.58
N VAL A 133 -7.79 5.52 -18.30
CA VAL A 133 -9.19 5.50 -17.85
C VAL A 133 -9.74 6.93 -17.87
N PRO A 134 -10.88 7.20 -18.54
CA PRO A 134 -11.50 8.52 -18.54
C PRO A 134 -11.94 8.96 -17.15
N ASP A 135 -11.82 10.25 -16.85
CA ASP A 135 -12.19 10.84 -15.56
C ASP A 135 -13.61 10.50 -15.13
N GLU A 136 -14.58 10.51 -16.06
CA GLU A 136 -15.98 10.16 -15.78
C GLU A 136 -16.14 8.75 -15.21
N VAL A 137 -15.37 7.78 -15.74
CA VAL A 137 -15.38 6.39 -15.28
C VAL A 137 -14.83 6.32 -13.85
N PHE A 138 -13.74 7.02 -13.60
CA PHE A 138 -13.14 7.12 -12.26
C PHE A 138 -14.11 7.77 -11.27
N TYR A 139 -14.71 8.93 -11.56
CA TYR A 139 -15.61 9.60 -10.61
C TYR A 139 -16.83 8.76 -10.27
N LYS A 140 -17.39 8.06 -11.26
CA LYS A 140 -18.50 7.13 -11.06
C LYS A 140 -18.10 5.94 -10.18
N ASP A 141 -16.97 5.31 -10.47
CA ASP A 141 -16.47 4.19 -9.69
C ASP A 141 -16.07 4.60 -8.26
N GLY A 142 -15.38 5.74 -8.12
CA GLY A 142 -14.98 6.33 -6.85
C GLY A 142 -16.18 6.60 -5.95
N SER A 143 -17.21 7.29 -6.44
CA SER A 143 -18.44 7.54 -5.68
C SER A 143 -19.13 6.24 -5.26
N ARG A 144 -19.26 5.28 -6.17
CA ARG A 144 -19.88 3.98 -5.89
C ARG A 144 -19.12 3.20 -4.81
N ILE A 145 -17.79 3.16 -4.91
CA ILE A 145 -16.93 2.45 -3.96
C ILE A 145 -16.92 3.19 -2.61
N ASP A 146 -16.99 4.52 -2.60
CA ASP A 146 -17.14 5.31 -1.37
C ASP A 146 -18.48 5.01 -0.66
N ASP A 147 -19.57 4.88 -1.40
CA ASP A 147 -20.86 4.46 -0.86
C ASP A 147 -20.81 3.01 -0.35
N ALA A 148 -20.09 2.12 -1.03
CA ALA A 148 -19.84 0.76 -0.54
C ALA A 148 -19.11 0.78 0.81
N PHE A 149 -18.09 1.63 0.94
CA PHE A 149 -17.36 1.81 2.20
C PHE A 149 -18.32 2.28 3.30
N LYS A 150 -19.08 3.37 3.08
CA LYS A 150 -19.99 3.91 4.10
C LYS A 150 -21.08 2.89 4.51
N LYS A 151 -21.55 2.08 3.58
CA LYS A 151 -22.56 1.06 3.82
C LYS A 151 -22.05 -0.09 4.69
N HIS A 152 -20.80 -0.51 4.49
CA HIS A 152 -20.26 -1.74 5.10
C HIS A 152 -19.24 -1.50 6.21
N PHE A 153 -18.58 -0.34 6.24
CA PHE A 153 -17.58 0.07 7.23
C PHE A 153 -18.11 1.28 7.98
N HIS A 154 -18.72 0.99 9.13
CA HIS A 154 -19.47 1.93 9.93
C HIS A 154 -19.40 1.53 11.41
N ARG A 155 -19.70 2.48 12.30
CA ARG A 155 -19.80 2.20 13.74
C ARG A 155 -20.97 1.25 14.01
N ALA A 156 -20.83 0.43 15.05
CA ALA A 156 -21.92 -0.37 15.57
C ALA A 156 -23.17 0.50 15.83
N ASN A 157 -24.35 -0.07 15.59
CA ASN A 157 -25.59 0.62 15.88
C ASN A 157 -25.67 0.93 17.39
N GLU A 158 -26.28 2.05 17.79
CA GLU A 158 -26.44 2.43 19.20
C GLU A 158 -27.15 1.34 20.03
N ASN A 159 -28.01 0.55 19.39
CA ASN A 159 -28.74 -0.55 20.02
C ASN A 159 -28.02 -1.91 19.95
N GLN A 160 -26.81 -1.97 19.37
CA GLN A 160 -26.07 -3.21 19.21
C GLN A 160 -25.47 -3.66 20.55
N THR A 161 -25.90 -4.82 21.05
CA THR A 161 -25.50 -5.35 22.35
C THR A 161 -24.37 -6.38 22.29
N SER A 162 -23.93 -6.77 21.09
CA SER A 162 -22.87 -7.76 20.87
C SER A 162 -22.10 -7.50 19.59
N ASP A 163 -20.85 -7.94 19.52
CA ASP A 163 -20.01 -7.83 18.33
C ASP A 163 -20.62 -8.57 17.13
N SER A 164 -20.55 -7.95 15.96
CA SER A 164 -20.92 -8.53 14.67
C SER A 164 -19.69 -8.64 13.79
N HIS A 165 -19.51 -9.79 13.14
CA HIS A 165 -18.42 -9.99 12.18
C HIS A 165 -19.04 -10.22 10.80
N GLU A 166 -18.67 -9.40 9.82
CA GLU A 166 -19.13 -9.53 8.44
C GLU A 166 -17.99 -10.02 7.55
N ILE A 167 -18.27 -10.98 6.68
CA ILE A 167 -17.31 -11.42 5.65
C ILE A 167 -17.61 -10.63 4.38
N ILE A 168 -16.66 -9.84 3.88
CA ILE A 168 -16.83 -9.07 2.64
C ILE A 168 -15.93 -9.66 1.55
N VAL A 169 -16.52 -10.11 0.44
CA VAL A 169 -15.80 -10.68 -0.72
C VAL A 169 -15.93 -9.74 -1.92
N CYS A 170 -14.84 -9.03 -2.24
CA CYS A 170 -14.81 -8.06 -3.33
C CYS A 170 -13.44 -8.00 -4.04
N HIS A 171 -13.25 -6.98 -4.87
CA HIS A 171 -12.13 -6.88 -5.81
C HIS A 171 -10.94 -6.22 -5.13
N ALA A 172 -9.71 -6.58 -5.50
CA ALA A 172 -8.51 -6.13 -4.79
C ALA A 172 -8.38 -4.59 -4.68
N ASN A 173 -8.78 -3.84 -5.70
CA ASN A 173 -8.80 -2.37 -5.66
C ASN A 173 -9.77 -1.83 -4.60
N VAL A 174 -10.94 -2.46 -4.47
CA VAL A 174 -11.97 -2.08 -3.49
C VAL A 174 -11.49 -2.42 -2.07
N ILE A 175 -10.92 -3.61 -1.88
CA ILE A 175 -10.33 -4.03 -0.59
C ILE A 175 -9.23 -3.06 -0.16
N ARG A 176 -8.29 -2.74 -1.06
CA ARG A 176 -7.21 -1.79 -0.78
C ARG A 176 -7.76 -0.42 -0.38
N TYR A 177 -8.76 0.07 -1.11
CA TYR A 177 -9.40 1.35 -0.79
C TYR A 177 -9.98 1.36 0.63
N PHE A 178 -10.72 0.30 1.01
CA PHE A 178 -11.30 0.20 2.36
C PHE A 178 -10.24 0.11 3.45
N ILE A 179 -9.21 -0.71 3.25
CA ILE A 179 -8.08 -0.84 4.19
C ILE A 179 -7.43 0.52 4.42
N CYS A 180 -7.08 1.26 3.36
CA CYS A 180 -6.42 2.56 3.50
C CYS A 180 -7.28 3.59 4.24
N ARG A 181 -8.59 3.60 3.99
CA ARG A 181 -9.56 4.48 4.65
C ARG A 181 -9.67 4.18 6.15
N GLU A 182 -9.79 2.89 6.51
CA GLU A 182 -9.83 2.46 7.91
C GLU A 182 -8.50 2.72 8.62
N GLN A 183 -7.36 2.47 7.97
CA GLN A 183 -6.04 2.82 8.51
C GLN A 183 -5.96 4.31 8.86
N ALA A 184 -6.38 5.20 7.96
CA ALA A 184 -6.39 6.65 8.21
C ALA A 184 -7.33 7.02 9.37
N ASN A 185 -8.49 6.37 9.46
CA ASN A 185 -9.43 6.57 10.57
C ASN A 185 -8.81 6.12 11.92
N LEU A 186 -8.11 4.99 11.95
CA LEU A 186 -7.40 4.50 13.13
C LEU A 186 -6.24 5.40 13.54
N VAL A 187 -5.53 6.03 12.59
CA VAL A 187 -4.55 7.08 12.89
C VAL A 187 -5.22 8.27 13.57
N GLY A 188 -6.34 8.76 13.03
CA GLY A 188 -7.10 9.85 13.63
C GLY A 188 -7.54 9.54 15.06
N GLN A 189 -8.07 8.34 15.29
CA GLN A 189 -8.43 7.87 16.62
C GLN A 189 -7.20 7.76 17.54
N ARG A 190 -6.09 7.19 17.05
CA ARG A 190 -4.85 7.05 17.83
C ARG A 190 -4.29 8.41 18.26
N LEU A 191 -4.25 9.38 17.36
CA LEU A 191 -3.82 10.74 17.68
C LEU A 191 -4.73 11.37 18.74
N LYS A 192 -6.04 11.14 18.66
CA LYS A 192 -7.00 11.62 19.66
C LYS A 192 -6.74 10.99 21.03
N ASP A 193 -6.46 9.68 21.07
CA ASP A 193 -6.16 8.93 22.29
C ASP A 193 -4.82 9.36 22.92
N LEU A 194 -3.85 9.79 22.11
CA LEU A 194 -2.59 10.39 22.60
C LEU A 194 -2.80 11.75 23.29
N ASN A 195 -3.97 12.37 23.07
CA ASN A 195 -4.48 13.56 23.76
C ASN A 195 -3.44 14.69 23.89
N ARG A 196 -2.85 15.08 22.76
CA ARG A 196 -1.92 16.21 22.68
C ARG A 196 -2.62 17.45 22.15
N ASN A 197 -2.09 18.62 22.51
CA ASN A 197 -2.55 19.89 21.98
C ASN A 197 -1.97 20.11 20.58
N TYR A 198 -2.55 19.46 19.57
CA TYR A 198 -2.13 19.59 18.18
C TYR A 198 -2.40 21.02 17.69
N THR A 199 -1.37 21.67 17.17
CA THR A 199 -1.42 23.10 16.79
C THR A 199 -1.72 23.30 15.31
N LYS A 200 -1.33 22.34 14.46
CA LYS A 200 -1.67 22.30 13.03
C LYS A 200 -1.44 20.91 12.43
N LEU A 201 -2.06 20.68 11.28
CA LEU A 201 -1.77 19.57 10.38
C LEU A 201 -1.20 20.12 9.07
N VAL A 202 0.04 19.74 8.73
CA VAL A 202 0.64 20.01 7.43
C VAL A 202 0.52 18.76 6.57
N ARG A 203 0.08 18.88 5.32
CA ARG A 203 -0.08 17.74 4.43
C ARG A 203 0.56 17.94 3.08
N SER A 204 1.08 16.87 2.52
CA SER A 204 1.48 16.82 1.12
C SER A 204 0.28 17.08 0.22
N THR A 205 0.50 17.78 -0.89
CA THR A 205 -0.53 18.02 -1.92
C THR A 205 -0.85 16.79 -2.76
N MET A 206 -0.14 15.66 -2.59
CA MET A 206 -0.50 14.41 -3.24
C MET A 206 -1.84 13.91 -2.72
N THR A 207 -2.67 13.41 -3.62
CA THR A 207 -4.08 13.06 -3.37
C THR A 207 -4.22 12.11 -2.18
N ARG A 208 -3.41 11.04 -2.15
CA ARG A 208 -3.42 10.08 -1.02
C ARG A 208 -3.13 10.71 0.34
N ALA A 209 -2.29 11.74 0.40
CA ALA A 209 -1.97 12.43 1.64
C ALA A 209 -3.09 13.40 2.04
N GLN A 210 -3.71 14.08 1.07
CA GLN A 210 -4.89 14.91 1.30
C GLN A 210 -6.06 14.10 1.84
N GLU A 211 -6.40 12.98 1.19
CA GLU A 211 -7.50 12.11 1.63
C GLU A 211 -7.26 11.50 3.01
N THR A 212 -6.04 11.02 3.27
CA THR A 212 -5.65 10.52 4.60
C THR A 212 -5.82 11.61 5.66
N SER A 213 -5.40 12.84 5.34
CA SER A 213 -5.55 13.98 6.23
C SER A 213 -7.02 14.34 6.45
N ASP A 214 -7.86 14.34 5.42
CA ASP A 214 -9.29 14.64 5.54
C ASP A 214 -10.00 13.65 6.48
N ILE A 215 -9.59 12.38 6.48
CA ILE A 215 -10.11 11.37 7.40
C ILE A 215 -9.61 11.62 8.83
N ILE A 216 -8.32 11.93 9.01
CA ILE A 216 -7.75 12.28 10.31
C ILE A 216 -8.45 13.53 10.88
N LEU A 217 -8.71 14.55 10.05
CA LEU A 217 -9.33 15.82 10.44
C LEU A 217 -10.78 15.67 10.92
N LYS A 218 -11.49 14.60 10.56
CA LYS A 218 -12.80 14.29 11.17
C LYS A 218 -12.72 14.10 12.69
N HIS A 219 -11.54 13.75 13.22
CA HIS A 219 -11.28 13.65 14.65
C HIS A 219 -10.82 14.98 15.28
N PHE A 220 -10.44 15.96 14.46
CA PHE A 220 -9.89 17.26 14.85
C PHE A 220 -10.47 18.40 13.98
N PRO A 221 -11.78 18.68 14.07
CA PRO A 221 -12.47 19.58 13.13
C PRO A 221 -11.94 21.02 13.13
N ASP A 222 -11.38 21.48 14.24
CA ASP A 222 -10.88 22.84 14.41
C ASP A 222 -9.36 22.98 14.18
N LEU A 223 -8.66 21.88 13.82
CA LEU A 223 -7.22 21.89 13.65
C LEU A 223 -6.84 22.63 12.36
N PRO A 224 -6.00 23.69 12.43
CA PRO A 224 -5.55 24.40 11.23
C PRO A 224 -4.80 23.48 10.27
N VAL A 225 -5.06 23.63 8.96
CA VAL A 225 -4.48 22.81 7.89
C VAL A 225 -3.58 23.64 6.99
N GLU A 226 -2.41 23.11 6.65
CA GLU A 226 -1.46 23.70 5.70
C GLU A 226 -1.13 22.70 4.59
N ASP A 227 -1.41 23.07 3.33
CA ASP A 227 -0.99 22.29 2.16
C ASP A 227 0.46 22.64 1.78
N CYS A 228 1.29 21.62 1.48
CA CYS A 228 2.69 21.84 1.14
C CYS A 228 3.20 20.92 0.00
N ASP A 229 3.52 21.52 -1.14
CA ASP A 229 4.12 20.83 -2.29
C ASP A 229 5.53 20.29 -2.03
N LEU A 230 6.25 20.87 -1.08
CA LEU A 230 7.60 20.40 -0.74
C LEU A 230 7.56 18.98 -0.15
N LEU A 231 6.45 18.61 0.50
CA LEU A 231 6.21 17.30 1.11
C LEU A 231 5.76 16.20 0.14
N ARG A 232 5.64 16.46 -1.17
CA ARG A 232 5.32 15.43 -2.17
C ARG A 232 6.35 14.29 -2.15
N GLU A 233 5.92 13.06 -2.43
CA GLU A 233 6.85 11.93 -2.51
C GLU A 233 7.94 12.21 -3.54
N GLY A 234 9.11 11.59 -3.35
CA GLY A 234 10.21 11.72 -4.30
C GLY A 234 11.39 10.86 -3.92
N PHE A 235 12.48 11.05 -4.64
CA PHE A 235 13.74 10.39 -4.39
C PHE A 235 14.73 11.39 -3.80
N PRO A 236 15.04 11.32 -2.49
CA PRO A 236 15.82 12.35 -1.84
C PRO A 236 17.28 12.34 -2.30
N ILE A 237 17.94 11.18 -2.18
CA ILE A 237 19.33 10.95 -2.60
C ILE A 237 19.55 9.45 -2.88
N PRO A 238 20.63 9.06 -3.57
CA PRO A 238 21.01 7.66 -3.72
C PRO A 238 21.17 6.96 -2.35
N PRO A 239 20.57 5.77 -2.18
CA PRO A 239 20.66 5.01 -0.95
C PRO A 239 21.99 4.26 -0.84
N ASP A 240 22.43 4.01 0.40
CA ASP A 240 23.55 3.12 0.73
C ASP A 240 23.13 2.07 1.79
N PRO A 241 23.21 0.75 1.50
CA PRO A 241 23.70 0.16 0.25
C PRO A 241 22.79 0.47 -0.95
N PRO A 242 23.33 0.43 -2.19
CA PRO A 242 22.51 0.58 -3.38
C PRO A 242 21.39 -0.46 -3.40
N ALA A 243 20.14 -0.01 -3.53
CA ALA A 243 19.01 -0.90 -3.73
C ALA A 243 19.00 -1.39 -5.19
N GLN A 244 18.71 -2.67 -5.42
CA GLN A 244 18.61 -3.21 -6.78
C GLN A 244 17.51 -2.52 -7.60
N SER A 245 16.48 -1.99 -6.93
CA SER A 245 15.41 -1.19 -7.51
C SER A 245 15.79 0.28 -7.78
N TRP A 246 16.99 0.72 -7.41
CA TRP A 246 17.46 2.08 -7.66
C TRP A 246 17.87 2.25 -9.13
N ILE A 247 16.90 2.62 -9.95
CA ILE A 247 17.09 2.94 -11.38
C ILE A 247 16.78 4.42 -11.66
N VAL A 248 16.78 5.24 -10.60
CA VAL A 248 16.38 6.65 -10.63
C VAL A 248 17.47 7.46 -11.33
N PRO A 249 17.16 8.20 -12.42
CA PRO A 249 18.12 9.09 -13.06
C PRO A 249 18.56 10.22 -12.14
N ASP A 250 19.80 10.67 -12.29
CA ASP A 250 20.41 11.71 -11.46
C ASP A 250 19.58 13.00 -11.38
N GLU A 251 19.06 13.45 -12.53
CA GLU A 251 18.21 14.64 -12.61
C GLU A 251 16.96 14.58 -11.72
N VAL A 252 16.41 13.37 -11.50
CA VAL A 252 15.19 13.17 -10.71
C VAL A 252 15.52 13.38 -9.24
N PHE A 253 16.55 12.72 -8.71
CA PHE A 253 16.89 12.87 -7.30
C PHE A 253 17.58 14.21 -6.99
N TYR A 254 18.22 14.89 -7.96
CA TYR A 254 18.68 16.26 -7.74
C TYR A 254 17.51 17.23 -7.52
N LYS A 255 16.47 17.11 -8.34
CA LYS A 255 15.26 17.93 -8.22
C LYS A 255 14.47 17.59 -6.95
N ASP A 256 14.18 16.31 -6.74
CA ASP A 256 13.42 15.85 -5.58
C ASP A 256 14.19 16.03 -4.28
N GLY A 257 15.48 15.73 -4.27
CA GLY A 257 16.39 15.95 -3.15
C GLY A 257 16.40 17.40 -2.69
N SER A 258 16.58 18.36 -3.61
CA SER A 258 16.53 19.79 -3.25
C SER A 258 15.19 20.18 -2.65
N ARG A 259 14.07 19.72 -3.24
CA ARG A 259 12.72 20.02 -2.75
C ARG A 259 12.46 19.44 -1.37
N ILE A 260 12.87 18.19 -1.13
CA ILE A 260 12.73 17.52 0.16
C ILE A 260 13.65 18.18 1.20
N ASP A 261 14.83 18.66 0.82
CA ASP A 261 15.70 19.46 1.70
C ASP A 261 15.06 20.77 2.13
N ASP A 262 14.39 21.44 1.22
CA ASP A 262 13.70 22.69 1.54
C ASP A 262 12.47 22.42 2.41
N ALA A 263 11.77 21.30 2.20
CA ALA A 263 10.74 20.82 3.13
C ALA A 263 11.31 20.58 4.54
N PHE A 264 12.48 19.94 4.61
CA PHE A 264 13.15 19.67 5.89
C PHE A 264 13.46 20.97 6.63
N LYS A 265 14.10 21.94 5.96
CA LYS A 265 14.45 23.25 6.55
C LYS A 265 13.21 24.04 6.97
N LYS A 266 12.13 23.96 6.19
CA LYS A 266 10.87 24.66 6.47
C LYS A 266 10.16 24.12 7.70
N HIS A 267 10.11 22.80 7.86
CA HIS A 267 9.27 22.16 8.87
C HIS A 267 10.02 21.71 10.13
N PHE A 268 11.34 21.49 10.04
CA PHE A 268 12.14 21.00 11.16
C PHE A 268 13.24 21.98 11.50
N HIS A 269 12.98 22.79 12.52
CA HIS A 269 13.94 23.71 13.10
C HIS A 269 13.64 23.89 14.59
N ARG A 270 14.54 24.57 15.31
CA ARG A 270 14.28 24.97 16.70
C ARG A 270 13.06 25.89 16.76
N ALA A 271 12.32 25.83 17.86
CA ALA A 271 11.22 26.75 18.13
C ALA A 271 11.64 28.21 17.91
N ASN A 272 10.73 29.01 17.36
CA ASN A 272 10.95 30.45 17.22
C ASN A 272 11.13 31.09 18.61
N GLU A 273 11.93 32.15 18.70
CA GLU A 273 12.18 32.84 19.99
C GLU A 273 10.89 33.35 20.66
N ASN A 274 9.85 33.63 19.85
CA ASN A 274 8.55 34.10 20.33
C ASN A 274 7.61 32.96 20.76
N GLN A 275 7.97 31.69 20.58
CA GLN A 275 7.15 30.55 20.98
C GLN A 275 7.26 30.34 22.49
N THR A 276 6.14 30.48 23.21
CA THR A 276 6.09 30.42 24.68
C THR A 276 5.60 29.09 25.24
N SER A 277 5.13 28.17 24.38
CA SER A 277 4.62 26.85 24.77
C SER A 277 5.02 25.79 23.75
N ASP A 278 5.02 24.52 24.18
CA ASP A 278 5.24 23.38 23.27
C ASP A 278 4.20 23.37 22.15
N SER A 279 4.63 23.03 20.93
CA SER A 279 3.76 22.78 19.78
C SER A 279 3.76 21.29 19.44
N HIS A 280 2.60 20.79 19.00
CA HIS A 280 2.47 19.43 18.47
C HIS A 280 1.94 19.53 17.04
N GLU A 281 2.80 19.26 16.07
CA GLU A 281 2.45 19.38 14.66
C GLU A 281 2.29 18.00 14.05
N ILE A 282 1.20 17.80 13.30
CA ILE A 282 0.99 16.58 12.52
C ILE A 282 1.47 16.86 11.11
N ILE A 283 2.34 16.00 10.56
CA ILE A 283 2.78 16.08 9.17
C ILE A 283 2.36 14.79 8.46
N VAL A 284 1.49 14.90 7.45
CA VAL A 284 1.03 13.78 6.62
C VAL A 284 1.73 13.82 5.27
N CYS A 285 2.70 12.93 5.07
CA CYS A 285 3.46 12.81 3.82
C CYS A 285 3.78 11.35 3.49
N HIS A 286 4.98 11.06 2.96
CA HIS A 286 5.27 9.81 2.27
C HIS A 286 6.53 9.13 2.78
N ALA A 287 6.69 7.85 2.45
CA ALA A 287 7.71 7.02 3.06
C ALA A 287 9.13 7.55 2.80
N ASN A 288 9.50 7.89 1.57
CA ASN A 288 10.88 8.32 1.31
C ASN A 288 11.18 9.68 1.97
N VAL A 289 10.20 10.59 1.94
CA VAL A 289 10.26 11.88 2.63
C VAL A 289 10.46 11.71 4.14
N ILE A 290 9.63 10.87 4.80
CA ILE A 290 9.74 10.61 6.26
C ILE A 290 11.07 9.95 6.60
N ARG A 291 11.48 8.93 5.84
CA ARG A 291 12.77 8.23 6.03
C ARG A 291 13.94 9.20 5.96
N TYR A 292 13.93 10.08 4.96
CA TYR A 292 14.96 11.10 4.79
C TYR A 292 14.97 12.10 5.95
N PHE A 293 13.80 12.59 6.35
CA PHE A 293 13.68 13.50 7.50
C PHE A 293 14.20 12.86 8.78
N ILE A 294 13.90 11.59 9.04
CA ILE A 294 14.42 10.88 10.21
C ILE A 294 15.96 10.86 10.20
N CYS A 295 16.58 10.50 9.07
CA CYS A 295 18.03 10.52 8.97
C CYS A 295 18.61 11.92 9.24
N ARG A 296 18.01 12.96 8.65
CA ARG A 296 18.44 14.34 8.82
C ARG A 296 18.24 14.87 10.24
N LEU A 297 17.09 14.59 10.86
CA LEU A 297 16.73 14.97 12.22
C LEU A 297 17.67 14.35 13.25
N LEU A 298 18.01 13.07 13.06
CA LEU A 298 18.87 12.30 13.97
C LEU A 298 20.36 12.37 13.60
N GLN A 299 20.71 13.11 12.54
CA GLN A 299 22.08 13.24 12.02
C GLN A 299 22.72 11.89 11.65
N PHE A 300 21.89 10.94 11.21
CA PHE A 300 22.38 9.73 10.57
C PHE A 300 22.82 10.04 9.14
N PRO A 301 23.70 9.19 8.55
CA PRO A 301 23.99 9.27 7.12
C PRO A 301 22.69 9.28 6.33
N PRO A 302 22.40 10.34 5.54
CA PRO A 302 21.13 10.46 4.87
C PRO A 302 20.90 9.32 3.88
N GLU A 303 21.96 8.70 3.35
CA GLU A 303 21.93 7.56 2.41
C GLU A 303 21.31 6.31 3.05
N ALA A 304 21.25 6.24 4.38
CA ALA A 304 20.64 5.13 5.11
C ALA A 304 19.10 5.11 5.06
N TRP A 305 18.46 6.06 4.38
CA TRP A 305 17.00 6.24 4.38
C TRP A 305 16.23 4.99 3.93
N LEU A 306 16.74 4.20 2.96
CA LEU A 306 16.09 2.94 2.55
C LEU A 306 16.26 1.78 3.55
N ARG A 307 17.05 1.95 4.62
CA ARG A 307 17.14 0.96 5.70
C ARG A 307 15.95 1.02 6.65
N LEU A 308 15.14 2.08 6.56
CA LEU A 308 13.95 2.28 7.39
C LEU A 308 12.71 1.80 6.64
N SER A 309 12.00 0.79 7.15
CA SER A 309 10.69 0.39 6.63
C SER A 309 9.58 1.06 7.42
N LEU A 310 8.53 1.50 6.74
CA LEU A 310 7.38 2.19 7.34
C LEU A 310 6.12 1.56 6.76
N HIS A 311 5.19 1.13 7.62
CA HIS A 311 3.86 0.71 7.18
C HIS A 311 3.05 1.92 6.72
N HIS A 312 2.07 1.69 5.85
CA HIS A 312 1.03 2.67 5.56
C HIS A 312 0.39 3.14 6.87
N CYS A 313 0.12 4.44 6.96
CA CYS A 313 -0.50 5.04 8.14
C CYS A 313 0.26 4.79 9.46
N SER A 314 1.57 4.51 9.41
CA SER A 314 2.40 4.46 10.61
C SER A 314 2.74 5.87 11.14
N ILE A 315 2.98 5.98 12.44
CA ILE A 315 3.30 7.24 13.14
C ILE A 315 4.77 7.26 13.51
N SER A 316 5.48 8.30 13.09
CA SER A 316 6.83 8.61 13.60
C SER A 316 6.75 9.89 14.43
N TRP A 317 7.17 9.82 15.69
CA TRP A 317 7.14 10.94 16.63
C TRP A 317 8.55 11.42 16.90
N ILE A 318 8.85 12.64 16.46
CA ILE A 318 10.10 13.33 16.73
C ILE A 318 9.86 14.47 17.72
N ILE A 319 10.79 14.62 18.67
CA ILE A 319 10.80 15.71 19.65
C ILE A 319 12.03 16.57 19.35
N ILE A 320 11.82 17.87 19.16
CA ILE A 320 12.88 18.87 18.96
C ILE A 320 12.85 19.82 20.16
N LEU A 321 13.88 19.77 20.99
CA LEU A 321 13.99 20.65 22.16
C LEU A 321 14.48 22.05 21.75
N PRO A 322 14.20 23.10 22.54
CA PRO A 322 14.71 24.46 22.27
C PRO A 322 16.23 24.54 22.15
N SER A 323 16.97 23.62 22.79
CA SER A 323 18.42 23.50 22.67
C SER A 323 18.89 23.03 21.28
N GLY A 324 17.99 22.53 20.44
CA GLY A 324 18.30 21.86 19.17
C GLY A 324 18.56 20.36 19.32
N ARG A 325 18.49 19.81 20.54
CA ARG A 325 18.55 18.36 20.73
C ARG A 325 17.30 17.71 20.16
N VAL A 326 17.51 16.68 19.35
CA VAL A 326 16.44 15.90 18.72
C VAL A 326 16.41 14.49 19.30
N SER A 327 15.21 13.95 19.52
CA SER A 327 15.00 12.55 19.84
C SER A 327 13.83 11.99 19.06
N ALA A 328 13.99 10.79 18.50
CA ALA A 328 12.86 10.01 17.99
C ALA A 328 12.26 9.20 19.12
N TYR A 329 11.01 9.50 19.48
CA TYR A 329 10.27 8.77 20.51
C TYR A 329 9.67 7.46 19.96
N MET A 330 9.21 7.49 18.71
CA MET A 330 8.81 6.31 17.94
C MET A 330 9.09 6.54 16.46
N ILE A 331 9.42 5.46 15.73
CA ILE A 331 9.61 5.48 14.27
C ILE A 331 8.74 4.36 13.70
N GLY A 332 7.83 4.72 12.79
CA GLY A 332 6.96 3.75 12.11
C GLY A 332 6.01 2.98 13.05
N ASP A 333 5.56 3.58 14.15
CA ASP A 333 4.58 2.95 15.05
C ASP A 333 3.29 2.64 14.28
N SER A 334 2.96 1.36 14.25
CA SER A 334 1.75 0.80 13.65
C SER A 334 1.14 -0.24 14.59
N GLY A 335 1.57 -0.29 15.86
CA GLY A 335 1.08 -1.26 16.84
C GLY A 335 -0.38 -1.01 17.26
N PHE A 336 -0.93 0.15 16.93
CA PHE A 336 -2.36 0.45 17.08
C PHE A 336 -3.22 -0.04 15.92
N LEU A 337 -2.61 -0.46 14.80
CA LEU A 337 -3.32 -1.06 13.69
C LEU A 337 -3.51 -2.57 13.96
N PRO A 338 -4.73 -3.11 13.78
CA PRO A 338 -4.93 -4.56 13.77
C PRO A 338 -4.09 -5.22 12.68
N GLU A 339 -3.65 -6.46 12.91
CA GLU A 339 -2.80 -7.22 11.97
C GLU A 339 -3.40 -7.28 10.55
N SER A 340 -4.72 -7.41 10.44
CA SER A 340 -5.45 -7.43 9.16
C SER A 340 -5.36 -6.14 8.35
N PHE A 341 -4.96 -5.04 8.97
CA PHE A 341 -4.77 -3.74 8.35
C PHE A 341 -3.28 -3.36 8.23
N LEU A 342 -2.32 -4.23 8.57
CA LEU A 342 -0.91 -3.92 8.37
C LEU A 342 -0.52 -4.12 6.90
N THR A 343 -0.13 -3.03 6.24
CA THR A 343 0.38 -3.03 4.86
C THR A 343 1.57 -2.08 4.74
N ALA A 344 2.46 -2.31 3.79
CA ALA A 344 3.68 -1.51 3.54
C ALA A 344 3.78 -1.03 2.10
#